data_AF-A0A8J6M2P1-F1
#
_entry.id   AF-A0A8J6M2P1-F1
#
_cell.length_a   1.000
_cell.length_b   1.000
_cell.length_c   1.000
_cell.angle_alpha   90.00
_cell.angle_beta   90.00
_cell.angle_gamma   90.00
#
_symmetry.space_group_name_H-M   'P 1'
#
loop_
_entity.id
_entity.type
_entity.pdbx_description
1 polymer ?
#
loop_
_entity_poly.entity_id
_entity_poly.type
_entity_poly.pdbx_seq_one_letter_code
_entity_poly.pdbx_strand_id
1 'polypeptide(L)'
;MNIRSKSLALILCAGTVLSLAACGGDGDVAGDDWRTTGLVAASGTITHDGQSVDVVVTVDEESAAFYWDRPEQLLYDSVKFPMTVPNARDNFDSISFDDLNGDGETDVTVDFSTADGGETHLVWLWEPETRYVFQPDQSYDTIGGDEDPVAAYVGLWEYQDENLWLRIHEDASWEFVNSADEVLYDGVVLADSSGVELHFDGNGDTLRLDASPDGTLLDNVNGGVLVPTDTIQSSVPFFEQKGLELTAQTDGGSYLLKNGLACYTAGGNDYTLRDCYWSVDIIRDQTSGGQRQLEFNAVCYLPDLPIFNSTFATTVTSGLYDYNTGTWLTDTASYTPTASGGAPDTQTIQWRGSSYDIEFRTTVNWSGTTGDVYDVMTKTYVVTMPEDYHGLVLAVEAQPGTYAELSKRENLDSICPGGNIMDMPTIDPYTSLYFDLG
;
A
#
# COMPACT_ATOMS: atom_id res chain seq x y z
N MET A 1 19.86 -13.59 -2.94
CA MET A 1 20.95 -14.47 -3.43
C MET A 1 21.32 -15.50 -2.35
N ASN A 2 21.47 -16.76 -2.77
CA ASN A 2 21.71 -18.02 -2.03
C ASN A 2 20.49 -18.78 -1.47
N ILE A 3 19.81 -19.49 -2.37
CA ILE A 3 18.85 -20.56 -2.06
C ILE A 3 19.64 -21.87 -1.83
N ARG A 4 19.45 -22.49 -0.66
CA ARG A 4 19.97 -23.84 -0.37
C ARG A 4 18.86 -24.85 -0.64
N SER A 5 19.10 -25.74 -1.60
CA SER A 5 18.27 -26.90 -1.91
C SER A 5 18.04 -27.79 -0.69
N LYS A 6 16.78 -28.14 -0.39
CA LYS A 6 16.46 -29.31 0.43
C LYS A 6 15.32 -30.08 -0.21
N SER A 7 15.64 -31.34 -0.46
CA SER A 7 14.87 -32.36 -1.14
C SER A 7 13.50 -32.62 -0.49
N LEU A 8 12.46 -32.70 -1.33
CA LEU A 8 11.11 -33.13 -0.97
C LEU A 8 11.11 -34.65 -0.75
N ALA A 9 10.68 -35.10 0.43
CA ALA A 9 10.47 -36.52 0.73
C ALA A 9 8.97 -36.82 0.63
N LEU A 10 8.60 -37.65 -0.34
CA LEU A 10 7.24 -38.15 -0.56
C LEU A 10 6.91 -39.19 0.54
N ILE A 11 5.93 -38.91 1.39
CA ILE A 11 5.44 -39.86 2.41
C ILE A 11 4.33 -40.71 1.80
N LEU A 12 4.62 -42.00 1.65
CA LEU A 12 3.69 -43.05 1.24
C LEU A 12 2.95 -43.57 2.49
N CYS A 13 1.67 -43.19 2.67
CA CYS A 13 0.82 -43.76 3.73
C CYS A 13 0.14 -45.05 3.23
N ALA A 14 0.82 -46.18 3.43
CA ALA A 14 0.25 -47.52 3.26
C ALA A 14 -0.67 -47.87 4.44
N GLY A 15 -1.84 -48.41 4.11
CA GLY A 15 -2.97 -48.64 5.02
C GLY A 15 -2.72 -49.63 6.18
N THR A 16 -3.40 -49.35 7.28
CA THR A 16 -3.57 -50.27 8.41
C THR A 16 -4.97 -50.85 8.43
N VAL A 17 -5.01 -52.17 8.25
CA VAL A 17 -6.10 -53.12 8.46
C VAL A 17 -6.70 -53.01 9.87
N LEU A 18 -8.04 -53.04 9.99
CA LEU A 18 -8.75 -53.47 11.20
C LEU A 18 -10.12 -54.12 10.86
N SER A 19 -10.07 -55.45 10.79
CA SER A 19 -11.02 -56.47 11.29
C SER A 19 -12.55 -56.27 11.21
N LEU A 20 -13.16 -57.23 10.49
CA LEU A 20 -14.57 -57.60 10.46
C LEU A 20 -15.22 -57.73 11.86
N ALA A 21 -16.41 -57.17 11.99
CA ALA A 21 -17.48 -57.71 12.82
C ALA A 21 -18.62 -58.18 11.91
N ALA A 22 -18.88 -59.49 11.91
CA ALA A 22 -19.97 -60.11 11.19
C ALA A 22 -21.29 -59.95 11.97
N CYS A 23 -22.35 -59.51 11.29
CA CYS A 23 -23.74 -59.81 11.60
C CYS A 23 -24.54 -59.79 10.30
N GLY A 24 -25.29 -60.86 10.07
CA GLY A 24 -25.80 -61.27 8.77
C GLY A 24 -26.97 -60.47 8.20
N GLY A 25 -27.08 -60.56 6.89
CA GLY A 25 -28.22 -60.18 6.07
C GLY A 25 -27.94 -60.60 4.62
N ASP A 26 -28.56 -61.68 4.17
CA ASP A 26 -28.48 -62.16 2.78
C ASP A 26 -29.03 -61.11 1.81
N GLY A 27 -28.24 -60.75 0.80
CA GLY A 27 -28.66 -59.92 -0.33
C GLY A 27 -27.48 -59.49 -1.20
N ASP A 28 -27.26 -60.23 -2.29
CA ASP A 28 -26.35 -59.96 -3.41
C ASP A 28 -24.95 -59.40 -3.08
N VAL A 29 -23.96 -60.29 -3.08
CA VAL A 29 -22.57 -59.88 -3.27
C VAL A 29 -22.43 -59.45 -4.74
N ALA A 30 -22.58 -58.15 -5.01
CA ALA A 30 -21.90 -57.55 -6.14
C ALA A 30 -20.41 -57.90 -5.99
N GLY A 31 -19.92 -58.78 -6.87
CA GLY A 31 -18.62 -59.43 -6.76
C GLY A 31 -17.46 -58.45 -6.75
N ASP A 32 -16.25 -58.96 -6.47
CA ASP A 32 -14.97 -58.26 -6.24
C ASP A 32 -14.54 -57.17 -7.27
N ASP A 33 -15.36 -56.86 -8.27
CA ASP A 33 -15.17 -55.82 -9.27
C ASP A 33 -15.66 -54.45 -8.77
N TRP A 34 -14.70 -53.59 -8.42
CA TRP A 34 -14.96 -52.25 -7.90
C TRP A 34 -15.75 -51.36 -8.88
N ARG A 35 -15.72 -51.65 -10.19
CA ARG A 35 -16.46 -50.86 -11.19
C ARG A 35 -17.97 -50.94 -11.00
N THR A 36 -18.46 -51.96 -10.28
CA THR A 36 -19.88 -52.14 -9.95
C THR A 36 -20.34 -51.37 -8.70
N THR A 37 -19.42 -50.68 -8.00
CA THR A 37 -19.71 -49.95 -6.75
C THR A 37 -20.41 -48.61 -6.96
N GLY A 38 -20.55 -48.17 -8.21
CA GLY A 38 -21.08 -46.85 -8.56
C GLY A 38 -20.07 -45.71 -8.44
N LEU A 39 -18.78 -46.01 -8.26
CA LEU A 39 -17.69 -45.03 -8.22
C LEU A 39 -17.25 -44.51 -9.60
N VAL A 40 -17.47 -45.29 -10.65
CA VAL A 40 -17.09 -44.94 -12.03
C VAL A 40 -17.98 -43.83 -12.56
N ALA A 41 -17.37 -42.71 -12.97
CA ALA A 41 -18.04 -41.54 -13.55
C ALA A 41 -18.10 -41.62 -15.09
N ALA A 42 -17.04 -42.14 -15.72
CA ALA A 42 -16.94 -42.28 -17.18
C ALA A 42 -15.96 -43.40 -17.57
N SER A 43 -15.82 -43.64 -18.86
CA SER A 43 -14.82 -44.54 -19.45
C SER A 43 -14.30 -43.96 -20.77
N GLY A 44 -13.06 -44.27 -21.13
CA GLY A 44 -12.48 -43.82 -22.39
C GLY A 44 -11.24 -44.61 -22.77
N THR A 45 -10.59 -44.19 -23.85
CA THR A 45 -9.36 -44.82 -24.35
C THR A 45 -8.27 -43.75 -24.41
N ILE A 46 -7.16 -43.99 -23.72
CA ILE A 46 -6.00 -43.11 -23.72
C ILE A 46 -4.95 -43.68 -24.67
N THR A 47 -4.42 -42.86 -25.58
CA THR A 47 -3.35 -43.22 -26.51
C THR A 47 -2.08 -42.44 -26.19
N HIS A 48 -1.01 -43.16 -25.88
CA HIS A 48 0.34 -42.59 -25.73
C HIS A 48 1.37 -43.49 -26.42
N ASP A 49 2.38 -42.91 -27.06
CA ASP A 49 3.44 -43.63 -27.79
C ASP A 49 2.88 -44.65 -28.82
N GLY A 50 1.72 -44.34 -29.41
CA GLY A 50 1.00 -45.23 -30.33
C GLY A 50 0.41 -46.50 -29.70
N GLN A 51 0.34 -46.57 -28.37
CA GLN A 51 -0.36 -47.62 -27.62
C GLN A 51 -1.64 -47.06 -27.00
N SER A 52 -2.76 -47.74 -27.23
CA SER A 52 -4.05 -47.35 -26.67
C SER A 52 -4.46 -48.25 -25.51
N VAL A 53 -4.99 -47.65 -24.45
CA VAL A 53 -5.41 -48.30 -23.21
C VAL A 53 -6.82 -47.86 -22.85
N ASP A 54 -7.71 -48.81 -22.60
CA ASP A 54 -9.05 -48.51 -22.07
C ASP A 54 -9.00 -48.28 -20.56
N VAL A 55 -9.62 -47.17 -20.13
CA VAL A 55 -9.65 -46.70 -18.75
C VAL A 55 -11.07 -46.41 -18.28
N VAL A 56 -11.26 -46.48 -16.96
CA VAL A 56 -12.45 -46.00 -16.25
C VAL A 56 -12.06 -44.87 -15.31
N VAL A 57 -12.94 -43.87 -15.20
CA VAL A 57 -12.65 -42.60 -14.53
C VAL A 57 -13.40 -42.51 -13.21
N THR A 58 -12.74 -42.04 -12.17
CA THR A 58 -13.40 -41.53 -10.96
C THR A 58 -13.08 -40.06 -10.80
N VAL A 59 -14.03 -39.30 -10.26
CA VAL A 59 -13.88 -37.87 -10.01
C VAL A 59 -14.13 -37.59 -8.53
N ASP A 60 -13.26 -36.77 -7.94
CA ASP A 60 -13.42 -36.13 -6.64
C ASP A 60 -13.26 -34.60 -6.80
N GLU A 61 -13.33 -33.84 -5.70
CA GLU A 61 -13.31 -32.37 -5.75
C GLU A 61 -11.95 -31.79 -6.19
N GLU A 62 -10.88 -32.59 -6.25
CA GLU A 62 -9.52 -32.14 -6.50
C GLU A 62 -8.90 -32.74 -7.77
N SER A 63 -9.51 -33.79 -8.32
CA SER A 63 -8.91 -34.55 -9.42
C SER A 63 -9.91 -35.43 -10.18
N ALA A 64 -9.50 -35.80 -11.40
CA ALA A 64 -10.05 -36.94 -12.12
C ALA A 64 -8.96 -38.01 -12.25
N ALA A 65 -9.23 -39.21 -11.71
CA ALA A 65 -8.31 -40.34 -11.70
C ALA A 65 -8.75 -41.40 -12.71
N PHE A 66 -7.80 -41.89 -13.50
CA PHE A 66 -8.00 -42.87 -14.57
C PHE A 66 -7.46 -44.22 -14.10
N TYR A 67 -8.27 -45.26 -14.13
CA TYR A 67 -7.91 -46.61 -13.71
C TYR A 67 -7.96 -47.55 -14.90
N TRP A 68 -7.11 -48.58 -14.90
CA TRP A 68 -7.23 -49.67 -15.86
C TRP A 68 -8.64 -50.28 -15.81
N ASP A 69 -9.25 -50.55 -16.97
CA ASP A 69 -10.58 -51.18 -17.04
C ASP A 69 -10.54 -52.68 -16.66
N ARG A 70 -10.36 -52.96 -15.36
CA ARG A 70 -10.18 -54.30 -14.79
C ARG A 70 -10.89 -54.43 -13.44
N PRO A 71 -11.19 -55.68 -13.00
CA PRO A 71 -11.80 -55.93 -11.69
C PRO A 71 -10.95 -55.45 -10.51
N GLU A 72 -9.63 -55.38 -10.65
CA GLU A 72 -8.73 -54.78 -9.66
C GLU A 72 -8.61 -53.26 -9.88
N GLN A 73 -8.78 -52.47 -8.83
CA GLN A 73 -8.62 -51.02 -8.88
C GLN A 73 -7.13 -50.64 -8.96
N LEU A 74 -6.62 -50.41 -10.16
CA LEU A 74 -5.23 -50.03 -10.43
C LEU A 74 -5.19 -48.68 -11.14
N LEU A 75 -4.59 -47.68 -10.50
CA LEU A 75 -4.43 -46.34 -11.07
C LEU A 75 -3.53 -46.42 -12.31
N TYR A 76 -3.99 -45.81 -13.40
CA TYR A 76 -3.24 -45.62 -14.64
C TYR A 76 -2.56 -44.25 -14.64
N ASP A 77 -3.35 -43.18 -14.56
CA ASP A 77 -2.88 -41.79 -14.43
C ASP A 77 -4.00 -40.90 -13.85
N SER A 78 -3.79 -39.59 -13.75
CA SER A 78 -4.79 -38.64 -13.28
C SER A 78 -4.50 -37.22 -13.73
N VAL A 79 -5.52 -36.37 -13.80
CA VAL A 79 -5.38 -34.91 -13.84
C VAL A 79 -5.75 -34.31 -12.49
N LYS A 80 -4.96 -33.34 -12.04
CA LYS A 80 -5.24 -32.56 -10.83
C LYS A 80 -5.90 -31.25 -11.24
N PHE A 81 -6.99 -30.90 -10.58
CA PHE A 81 -7.69 -29.65 -10.83
C PHE A 81 -6.85 -28.46 -10.34
N PRO A 82 -6.86 -27.33 -11.07
CA PRO A 82 -6.16 -26.11 -10.66
C PRO A 82 -6.81 -25.45 -9.44
N MET A 83 -8.05 -25.86 -9.11
CA MET A 83 -8.86 -25.37 -8.01
C MET A 83 -9.77 -26.49 -7.49
N THR A 84 -10.26 -26.36 -6.26
CA THR A 84 -11.29 -27.26 -5.72
C THR A 84 -12.61 -27.07 -6.48
N VAL A 85 -13.19 -28.15 -7.01
CA VAL A 85 -14.50 -28.15 -7.68
C VAL A 85 -15.54 -28.73 -6.71
N PRO A 86 -16.40 -27.90 -6.08
CA PRO A 86 -17.33 -28.36 -5.07
C PRO A 86 -18.39 -29.32 -5.63
N ASN A 87 -18.64 -30.42 -4.94
CA ASN A 87 -19.57 -31.47 -5.38
C ASN A 87 -19.26 -32.00 -6.79
N ALA A 88 -17.98 -32.00 -7.21
CA ALA A 88 -17.54 -32.40 -8.55
C ALA A 88 -18.17 -33.69 -9.05
N ARG A 89 -18.31 -34.69 -8.18
CA ARG A 89 -18.90 -35.98 -8.52
C ARG A 89 -20.38 -35.89 -8.94
N ASP A 90 -21.16 -35.03 -8.28
CA ASP A 90 -22.58 -34.87 -8.55
C ASP A 90 -22.83 -33.95 -9.76
N ASN A 91 -21.90 -33.02 -10.01
CA ASN A 91 -21.95 -32.06 -11.13
C ASN A 91 -21.15 -32.51 -12.36
N PHE A 92 -20.52 -33.69 -12.32
CA PHE A 92 -19.73 -34.21 -13.45
C PHE A 92 -20.63 -34.39 -14.67
N ASP A 93 -20.31 -33.69 -15.75
CA ASP A 93 -21.05 -33.76 -17.01
C ASP A 93 -20.35 -34.70 -17.99
N SER A 94 -19.07 -34.43 -18.29
CA SER A 94 -18.34 -35.18 -19.30
C SER A 94 -16.83 -35.21 -19.10
N ILE A 95 -16.17 -36.17 -19.73
CA ILE A 95 -14.70 -36.19 -19.91
C ILE A 95 -14.38 -36.64 -21.34
N SER A 96 -13.43 -35.94 -21.98
CA SER A 96 -12.88 -36.31 -23.29
C SER A 96 -11.41 -36.71 -23.21
N PHE A 97 -11.00 -37.59 -24.12
CA PHE A 97 -9.65 -38.13 -24.31
C PHE A 97 -9.16 -37.92 -25.75
N ASP A 98 -9.59 -36.84 -26.38
CA ASP A 98 -9.24 -36.48 -27.75
C ASP A 98 -7.83 -35.89 -27.84
N ASP A 99 -7.20 -35.98 -29.02
CA ASP A 99 -5.97 -35.27 -29.38
C ASP A 99 -6.35 -33.85 -29.87
N LEU A 100 -6.13 -32.84 -29.02
CA LEU A 100 -6.52 -31.45 -29.26
C LEU A 100 -5.46 -30.69 -30.06
N ASN A 101 -4.17 -31.04 -29.90
CA ASN A 101 -3.06 -30.32 -30.52
C ASN A 101 -2.54 -30.99 -31.82
N GLY A 102 -2.99 -32.21 -32.13
CA GLY A 102 -2.63 -32.98 -33.32
C GLY A 102 -1.31 -33.73 -33.24
N ASP A 103 -0.76 -33.97 -32.04
CA ASP A 103 0.52 -34.65 -31.83
C ASP A 103 0.40 -36.19 -31.77
N GLY A 104 -0.82 -36.71 -31.74
CA GLY A 104 -1.14 -38.13 -31.67
C GLY A 104 -1.19 -38.70 -30.25
N GLU A 105 -1.04 -37.86 -29.23
CA GLU A 105 -1.16 -38.19 -27.82
C GLU A 105 -2.53 -37.74 -27.30
N THR A 106 -3.07 -38.46 -26.31
CA THR A 106 -4.37 -38.13 -25.72
C THR A 106 -4.26 -36.95 -24.76
N ASP A 107 -5.00 -35.88 -25.03
CA ASP A 107 -5.25 -34.77 -24.11
C ASP A 107 -6.49 -35.05 -23.26
N VAL A 108 -6.73 -34.24 -22.22
CA VAL A 108 -7.87 -34.41 -21.33
C VAL A 108 -8.69 -33.14 -21.24
N THR A 109 -10.01 -33.29 -21.34
CA THR A 109 -10.98 -32.24 -21.04
C THR A 109 -11.98 -32.77 -20.03
N VAL A 110 -12.25 -32.02 -18.96
CA VAL A 110 -13.26 -32.38 -17.95
C VAL A 110 -14.29 -31.26 -17.86
N ASP A 111 -15.56 -31.62 -17.99
CA ASP A 111 -16.70 -30.71 -17.92
C ASP A 111 -17.55 -30.98 -16.68
N PHE A 112 -17.93 -29.91 -16.00
CA PHE A 112 -18.90 -29.91 -14.91
C PHE A 112 -20.05 -28.99 -15.25
N SER A 113 -21.26 -29.39 -14.91
CA SER A 113 -22.47 -28.59 -15.08
C SER A 113 -23.32 -28.64 -13.83
N THR A 114 -23.70 -27.48 -13.31
CA THR A 114 -24.57 -27.36 -12.13
C THR A 114 -26.02 -27.12 -12.53
N ALA A 115 -26.95 -27.47 -11.62
CA ALA A 115 -28.39 -27.35 -11.88
C ALA A 115 -28.87 -25.91 -12.09
N ASP A 116 -28.10 -24.91 -11.65
CA ASP A 116 -28.34 -23.47 -11.83
C ASP A 116 -27.70 -22.92 -13.12
N GLY A 117 -27.07 -23.76 -13.94
CA GLY A 117 -26.53 -23.40 -15.25
C GLY A 117 -25.08 -22.91 -15.24
N GLY A 118 -24.35 -23.11 -14.15
CA GLY A 118 -22.90 -22.93 -14.11
C GLY A 118 -22.19 -24.10 -14.81
N GLU A 119 -21.13 -23.77 -15.51
CA GLU A 119 -20.27 -24.68 -16.26
C GLU A 119 -18.79 -24.46 -15.87
N THR A 120 -18.07 -25.54 -15.57
CA THR A 120 -16.61 -25.53 -15.45
C THR A 120 -16.04 -26.42 -16.54
N HIS A 121 -15.09 -25.89 -17.31
CA HIS A 121 -14.41 -26.57 -18.39
C HIS A 121 -12.90 -26.51 -18.15
N LEU A 122 -12.26 -27.66 -17.98
CA LEU A 122 -10.83 -27.75 -17.66
C LEU A 122 -10.10 -28.58 -18.72
N VAL A 123 -8.98 -28.06 -19.22
CA VAL A 123 -8.19 -28.67 -20.29
C VAL A 123 -6.76 -28.94 -19.86
N TRP A 124 -6.24 -30.12 -20.19
CA TRP A 124 -4.83 -30.48 -20.05
C TRP A 124 -4.30 -31.08 -21.35
N LEU A 125 -3.16 -30.56 -21.83
CA LEU A 125 -2.45 -31.16 -22.96
C LEU A 125 -1.40 -32.16 -22.45
N TRP A 126 -1.23 -33.27 -23.16
CA TRP A 126 -0.18 -34.23 -22.86
C TRP A 126 1.17 -33.78 -23.41
N GLU A 127 2.17 -33.73 -22.53
CA GLU A 127 3.55 -33.43 -22.88
C GLU A 127 4.46 -34.59 -22.44
N PRO A 128 5.34 -35.14 -23.31
CA PRO A 128 6.11 -36.35 -23.01
C PRO A 128 6.97 -36.29 -21.73
N GLU A 129 7.45 -35.11 -21.33
CA GLU A 129 8.28 -34.93 -20.12
C GLU A 129 7.47 -34.59 -18.86
N THR A 130 6.40 -33.80 -19.01
CA THR A 130 5.62 -33.22 -17.90
C THR A 130 4.25 -33.85 -17.71
N ARG A 131 3.83 -34.76 -18.60
CA ARG A 131 2.48 -35.36 -18.68
C ARG A 131 1.40 -34.30 -18.91
N TYR A 132 0.23 -34.44 -18.28
CA TYR A 132 -0.88 -33.51 -18.41
C TYR A 132 -0.55 -32.12 -17.86
N VAL A 133 -0.40 -31.13 -18.75
CA VAL A 133 -0.17 -29.72 -18.45
C VAL A 133 -1.46 -28.92 -18.62
N PHE A 134 -1.92 -28.31 -17.53
CA PHE A 134 -3.13 -27.49 -17.51
C PHE A 134 -3.05 -26.29 -18.47
N GLN A 135 -4.12 -26.03 -19.20
CA GLN A 135 -4.24 -24.93 -20.17
C GLN A 135 -5.23 -23.87 -19.69
N PRO A 136 -4.79 -22.78 -19.04
CA PRO A 136 -5.70 -21.74 -18.54
C PRO A 136 -6.46 -21.05 -19.69
N ASP A 137 -5.82 -20.77 -20.82
CA ASP A 137 -6.43 -20.07 -21.97
C ASP A 137 -7.53 -20.89 -22.67
N GLN A 138 -7.57 -22.20 -22.43
CA GLN A 138 -8.58 -23.11 -22.97
C GLN A 138 -9.57 -23.58 -21.91
N SER A 139 -9.43 -23.11 -20.67
CA SER A 139 -10.29 -23.50 -19.54
C SER A 139 -11.14 -22.31 -19.09
N TYR A 140 -12.33 -22.57 -18.54
CA TYR A 140 -13.19 -21.54 -17.97
C TYR A 140 -14.04 -22.08 -16.82
N ASP A 141 -14.51 -21.19 -15.95
CA ASP A 141 -15.47 -21.51 -14.91
C ASP A 141 -16.55 -20.43 -14.83
N THR A 142 -17.80 -20.87 -14.74
CA THR A 142 -18.99 -20.03 -14.63
C THR A 142 -19.89 -20.44 -13.46
N ILE A 143 -19.46 -21.43 -12.65
CA ILE A 143 -20.15 -21.83 -11.42
C ILE A 143 -19.96 -20.72 -10.39
N GLY A 144 -20.96 -19.83 -10.26
CA GLY A 144 -20.93 -18.76 -9.28
C GLY A 144 -21.47 -17.39 -9.72
N GLY A 145 -22.29 -17.31 -10.76
CA GLY A 145 -23.21 -16.19 -11.02
C GLY A 145 -22.59 -14.79 -11.18
N ASP A 146 -22.43 -14.34 -12.43
CA ASP A 146 -22.40 -12.93 -12.89
C ASP A 146 -21.49 -11.90 -12.20
N GLU A 147 -20.70 -12.24 -11.19
CA GLU A 147 -19.64 -11.40 -10.65
C GLU A 147 -18.29 -12.05 -10.97
N ASP A 148 -17.49 -11.36 -11.78
CA ASP A 148 -16.07 -11.62 -11.90
C ASP A 148 -15.48 -11.67 -10.47
N PRO A 149 -14.97 -12.82 -10.00
CA PRO A 149 -14.48 -12.95 -8.63
C PRO A 149 -13.34 -11.97 -8.33
N VAL A 150 -12.65 -11.48 -9.37
CA VAL A 150 -11.63 -10.43 -9.23
C VAL A 150 -12.27 -9.10 -8.83
N ALA A 151 -13.50 -8.81 -9.27
CA ALA A 151 -14.19 -7.54 -8.99
C ALA A 151 -14.34 -7.26 -7.49
N ALA A 152 -14.42 -8.30 -6.65
CA ALA A 152 -14.44 -8.15 -5.19
C ALA A 152 -13.12 -7.62 -4.59
N TYR A 153 -12.02 -7.74 -5.33
CA TYR A 153 -10.67 -7.39 -4.90
C TYR A 153 -10.04 -6.25 -5.73
N VAL A 154 -10.72 -5.78 -6.78
CA VAL A 154 -10.29 -4.62 -7.57
C VAL A 154 -10.12 -3.40 -6.67
N GLY A 155 -8.96 -2.74 -6.78
CA GLY A 155 -8.63 -1.59 -5.97
C GLY A 155 -7.16 -1.56 -5.57
N LEU A 156 -6.84 -0.64 -4.67
CA LEU A 156 -5.51 -0.45 -4.12
C LEU A 156 -5.49 -0.95 -2.67
N TRP A 157 -4.43 -1.68 -2.33
CA TRP A 157 -4.27 -2.33 -1.04
C TRP A 157 -2.90 -1.96 -0.47
N GLU A 158 -2.86 -1.30 0.69
CA GLU A 158 -1.62 -1.00 1.40
C GLU A 158 -1.14 -2.26 2.11
N TYR A 159 0.05 -2.73 1.76
CA TYR A 159 0.78 -3.69 2.58
C TYR A 159 1.30 -2.94 3.81
N GLN A 160 0.65 -3.19 4.95
CA GLN A 160 0.79 -2.35 6.14
C GLN A 160 2.26 -2.19 6.57
N ASP A 161 2.67 -0.93 6.74
CA ASP A 161 3.98 -0.51 7.22
C ASP A 161 5.19 -0.86 6.31
N GLU A 162 4.98 -1.49 5.14
CA GLU A 162 6.07 -1.90 4.23
C GLU A 162 6.39 -0.87 3.14
N ASN A 163 5.60 0.19 3.00
CA ASN A 163 5.65 1.11 1.84
C ASN A 163 5.56 0.38 0.49
N LEU A 164 4.62 -0.56 0.43
CA LEU A 164 4.33 -1.37 -0.72
C LEU A 164 2.81 -1.42 -0.89
N TRP A 165 2.33 -1.26 -2.12
CA TRP A 165 0.89 -1.32 -2.41
C TRP A 165 0.63 -2.31 -3.53
N LEU A 166 -0.37 -3.17 -3.33
CA LEU A 166 -0.93 -4.03 -4.37
C LEU A 166 -2.07 -3.29 -5.05
N ARG A 167 -2.02 -3.16 -6.37
CA ARG A 167 -3.13 -2.68 -7.20
C ARG A 167 -3.66 -3.85 -8.02
N ILE A 168 -4.96 -4.11 -7.92
CA ILE A 168 -5.66 -5.12 -8.71
C ILE A 168 -6.62 -4.40 -9.67
N HIS A 169 -6.56 -4.75 -10.94
CA HIS A 169 -7.35 -4.16 -12.01
C HIS A 169 -8.53 -5.05 -12.40
N GLU A 170 -9.54 -4.44 -13.04
CA GLU A 170 -10.75 -5.12 -13.53
C GLU A 170 -10.45 -6.18 -14.62
N ASP A 171 -9.29 -6.14 -15.26
CA ASP A 171 -8.89 -7.09 -16.30
C ASP A 171 -8.03 -8.25 -15.76
N ALA A 172 -8.04 -8.46 -14.44
CA ALA A 172 -7.23 -9.45 -13.73
C ALA A 172 -5.71 -9.23 -13.80
N SER A 173 -5.24 -8.07 -14.28
CA SER A 173 -3.85 -7.67 -14.05
C SER A 173 -3.67 -7.13 -12.62
N TRP A 174 -2.46 -7.28 -12.08
CA TRP A 174 -2.08 -6.67 -10.81
C TRP A 174 -0.66 -6.13 -10.86
N GLU A 175 -0.37 -5.16 -9.99
CA GLU A 175 0.96 -4.60 -9.79
C GLU A 175 1.26 -4.31 -8.32
N PHE A 176 2.50 -4.57 -7.91
CA PHE A 176 3.06 -4.04 -6.67
C PHE A 176 3.80 -2.74 -6.96
N VAL A 177 3.42 -1.65 -6.31
CA VAL A 177 4.03 -0.32 -6.48
C VAL A 177 4.67 0.18 -5.18
N ASN A 178 5.69 1.03 -5.32
CA ASN A 178 6.32 1.72 -4.19
C ASN A 178 5.60 3.05 -3.85
N SER A 179 6.12 3.79 -2.86
CA SER A 179 5.52 5.07 -2.42
C SER A 179 5.62 6.21 -3.44
N ALA A 180 6.38 6.04 -4.52
CA ALA A 180 6.46 6.95 -5.66
C ALA A 180 5.56 6.50 -6.83
N ASP A 181 4.70 5.49 -6.62
CA ASP A 181 3.85 4.87 -7.64
C ASP A 181 4.64 4.24 -8.79
N GLU A 182 5.85 3.76 -8.51
CA GLU A 182 6.66 3.00 -9.46
C GLU A 182 6.38 1.50 -9.32
N VAL A 183 6.10 0.84 -10.44
CA VAL A 183 5.87 -0.61 -10.53
C VAL A 183 7.14 -1.38 -10.21
N LEU A 184 7.04 -2.31 -9.25
CA LEU A 184 8.11 -3.21 -8.82
C LEU A 184 7.94 -4.62 -9.37
N TYR A 185 6.69 -5.11 -9.37
CA TYR A 185 6.30 -6.43 -9.86
C TYR A 185 4.89 -6.35 -10.43
N ASP A 186 4.56 -7.26 -11.34
CA ASP A 186 3.27 -7.34 -12.00
C ASP A 186 2.95 -8.78 -12.43
N GLY A 187 1.70 -9.00 -12.82
CA GLY A 187 1.26 -10.28 -13.37
C GLY A 187 -0.26 -10.42 -13.45
N VAL A 188 -0.73 -11.66 -13.32
CA VAL A 188 -2.16 -12.02 -13.42
C VAL A 188 -2.66 -12.51 -12.06
N VAL A 189 -3.87 -12.10 -11.67
CA VAL A 189 -4.51 -12.52 -10.43
C VAL A 189 -5.61 -13.54 -10.71
N LEU A 190 -5.67 -14.59 -9.90
CA LEU A 190 -6.81 -15.49 -9.81
C LEU A 190 -7.52 -15.23 -8.49
N ALA A 191 -8.84 -15.15 -8.49
CA ALA A 191 -9.63 -14.81 -7.32
C ALA A 191 -10.72 -15.86 -7.06
N ASP A 192 -10.99 -16.09 -5.77
CA ASP A 192 -12.08 -16.94 -5.30
C ASP A 192 -12.70 -16.34 -4.01
N SER A 193 -13.72 -17.01 -3.46
CA SER A 193 -14.42 -16.56 -2.25
C SER A 193 -13.56 -16.48 -0.98
N SER A 194 -12.36 -17.07 -0.99
CA SER A 194 -11.44 -17.14 0.13
C SER A 194 -10.17 -16.30 -0.07
N GLY A 195 -10.01 -15.61 -1.20
CA GLY A 195 -8.91 -14.67 -1.41
C GLY A 195 -8.46 -14.58 -2.87
N VAL A 196 -7.19 -14.18 -3.04
CA VAL A 196 -6.54 -14.03 -4.34
C VAL A 196 -5.20 -14.76 -4.39
N GLU A 197 -4.86 -15.31 -5.55
CA GLU A 197 -3.54 -15.83 -5.87
C GLU A 197 -2.91 -14.97 -6.97
N LEU A 198 -1.79 -14.32 -6.64
CA LEU A 198 -1.03 -13.48 -7.55
C LEU A 198 0.01 -14.34 -8.28
N HIS A 199 -0.09 -14.43 -9.60
CA HIS A 199 0.90 -15.10 -10.46
C HIS A 199 1.83 -14.05 -11.05
N PHE A 200 3.12 -14.11 -10.74
CA PHE A 200 4.12 -13.14 -11.17
C PHE A 200 4.56 -13.38 -12.61
N ASP A 201 4.70 -12.31 -13.39
CA ASP A 201 5.23 -12.42 -14.75
C ASP A 201 6.74 -12.79 -14.74
N GLY A 202 7.14 -13.65 -15.68
CA GLY A 202 8.54 -13.97 -15.97
C GLY A 202 9.26 -15.00 -15.07
N ASN A 203 8.72 -15.38 -13.90
CA ASN A 203 9.36 -16.36 -13.00
C ASN A 203 8.49 -17.54 -12.57
N GLY A 204 7.16 -17.48 -12.77
CA GLY A 204 6.22 -18.50 -12.32
C GLY A 204 6.08 -18.59 -10.79
N ASP A 205 6.57 -17.59 -10.06
CA ASP A 205 6.35 -17.48 -8.63
C ASP A 205 4.87 -17.08 -8.39
N THR A 206 4.29 -17.55 -7.28
CA THR A 206 2.94 -17.17 -6.86
C THR A 206 2.90 -16.68 -5.42
N LEU A 207 1.92 -15.84 -5.10
CA LEU A 207 1.62 -15.39 -3.74
C LEU A 207 0.12 -15.53 -3.45
N ARG A 208 -0.23 -16.32 -2.44
CA ARG A 208 -1.60 -16.44 -1.94
C ARG A 208 -1.87 -15.40 -0.86
N LEU A 209 -2.94 -14.64 -1.03
CA LEU A 209 -3.48 -13.71 -0.04
C LEU A 209 -4.88 -14.17 0.36
N ASP A 210 -5.07 -14.50 1.63
CA ASP A 210 -6.34 -15.02 2.12
C ASP A 210 -7.26 -13.89 2.58
N ALA A 211 -8.51 -13.89 2.13
CA ALA A 211 -9.52 -12.93 2.54
C ALA A 211 -9.90 -13.15 4.01
N SER A 212 -9.91 -12.05 4.77
CA SER A 212 -10.35 -12.04 6.17
C SER A 212 -11.76 -11.44 6.29
N PRO A 213 -12.58 -11.88 7.26
CA PRO A 213 -13.93 -11.33 7.49
C PRO A 213 -13.99 -9.82 7.78
N ASP A 214 -12.86 -9.19 8.12
CA ASP A 214 -12.75 -7.74 8.35
C ASP A 214 -12.47 -6.93 7.06
N GLY A 215 -12.44 -7.60 5.90
CA GLY A 215 -12.21 -6.96 4.60
C GLY A 215 -10.73 -6.73 4.28
N THR A 216 -9.82 -7.42 4.98
CA THR A 216 -8.38 -7.39 4.71
C THR A 216 -7.92 -8.63 3.94
N LEU A 217 -6.74 -8.54 3.32
CA LEU A 217 -6.05 -9.65 2.69
C LEU A 217 -4.82 -10.04 3.53
N LEU A 218 -4.68 -11.34 3.84
CA LEU A 218 -3.65 -11.86 4.73
C LEU A 218 -2.56 -12.57 3.93
N ASP A 219 -1.33 -12.09 4.03
CA ASP A 219 -0.16 -12.83 3.57
C ASP A 219 0.32 -13.76 4.71
N ASN A 220 -0.20 -14.98 4.72
CA ASN A 220 0.14 -15.98 5.72
C ASN A 220 1.58 -16.51 5.60
N VAL A 221 2.24 -16.31 4.45
CA VAL A 221 3.61 -16.78 4.20
C VAL A 221 4.63 -15.82 4.80
N ASN A 222 4.44 -14.52 4.60
CA ASN A 222 5.33 -13.46 5.09
C ASN A 222 4.84 -12.80 6.38
N GLY A 223 3.61 -13.10 6.83
CA GLY A 223 3.01 -12.52 8.03
C GLY A 223 2.50 -11.09 7.81
N GLY A 224 2.14 -10.74 6.58
CA GLY A 224 1.66 -9.41 6.20
C GLY A 224 0.14 -9.28 6.22
N VAL A 225 -0.33 -8.04 6.30
CA VAL A 225 -1.74 -7.68 6.17
C VAL A 225 -1.84 -6.58 5.14
N LEU A 226 -2.72 -6.75 4.17
CA LEU A 226 -3.06 -5.73 3.20
C LEU A 226 -4.44 -5.18 3.49
N VAL A 227 -4.53 -3.85 3.58
CA VAL A 227 -5.78 -3.12 3.84
C VAL A 227 -6.19 -2.31 2.64
N PRO A 228 -7.49 -2.25 2.31
CA PRO A 228 -7.95 -1.43 1.19
C PRO A 228 -7.68 0.06 1.47
N THR A 229 -7.22 0.77 0.44
CA THR A 229 -6.92 2.21 0.50
C THR A 229 -7.22 2.86 -0.85
N ASP A 230 -7.50 4.16 -0.85
CA ASP A 230 -7.70 4.94 -2.08
C ASP A 230 -6.44 5.72 -2.50
N THR A 231 -5.37 5.66 -1.68
CA THR A 231 -4.17 6.49 -1.89
C THR A 231 -2.88 5.75 -1.55
N ILE A 232 -1.81 6.08 -2.28
CA ILE A 232 -0.44 5.71 -1.93
C ILE A 232 0.11 6.79 -1.01
N GLN A 233 0.26 6.46 0.27
CA GLN A 233 0.82 7.36 1.27
C GLN A 233 1.84 6.62 2.14
N SER A 234 3.10 7.03 2.06
CA SER A 234 4.18 6.38 2.79
C SER A 234 3.95 6.34 4.30
N SER A 235 4.37 5.26 4.95
CA SER A 235 4.43 5.15 6.41
C SER A 235 5.59 5.94 7.03
N VAL A 236 6.60 6.30 6.23
CA VAL A 236 7.74 7.10 6.67
C VAL A 236 7.34 8.58 6.61
N PRO A 237 7.52 9.37 7.67
CA PRO A 237 7.22 10.80 7.63
C PRO A 237 7.99 11.55 6.54
N PHE A 238 7.36 12.54 5.91
CA PHE A 238 7.93 13.30 4.80
C PHE A 238 9.32 13.88 5.12
N PHE A 239 9.48 14.45 6.31
CA PHE A 239 10.76 15.02 6.75
C PHE A 239 11.87 13.98 6.73
N GLU A 240 11.60 12.76 7.20
CA GLU A 240 12.58 11.67 7.21
C GLU A 240 12.92 11.24 5.78
N GLN A 241 11.91 11.08 4.91
CA GLN A 241 12.13 10.73 3.51
C GLN A 241 13.02 11.75 2.78
N LYS A 242 12.88 13.04 3.12
CA LYS A 242 13.64 14.12 2.49
C LYS A 242 14.94 14.46 3.22
N GLY A 243 15.23 13.81 4.34
CA GLY A 243 16.40 14.08 5.17
C GLY A 243 16.38 15.48 5.80
N LEU A 244 15.20 15.98 6.14
CA LEU A 244 15.01 17.24 6.86
C LEU A 244 15.08 16.97 8.37
N GLU A 245 16.17 17.38 9.00
CA GLU A 245 16.41 17.12 10.42
C GLU A 245 15.76 18.17 11.32
N LEU A 246 15.19 17.74 12.44
CA LEU A 246 14.72 18.63 13.52
C LEU A 246 15.93 19.16 14.31
N THR A 247 16.60 20.17 13.74
CA THR A 247 17.91 20.66 14.21
C THR A 247 17.87 21.49 15.49
N ALA A 248 16.68 21.92 15.94
CA ALA A 248 16.53 22.84 17.07
C ALA A 248 15.48 22.35 18.07
N GLN A 249 15.68 22.65 19.35
CA GLN A 249 14.79 22.24 20.45
C GLN A 249 14.03 23.45 20.99
N THR A 250 12.76 23.23 21.30
CA THR A 250 11.95 24.15 22.10
C THR A 250 12.49 24.24 23.52
N ASP A 251 12.44 25.43 24.12
CA ASP A 251 13.05 25.78 25.40
C ASP A 251 14.57 25.45 25.50
N GLY A 252 15.24 25.24 24.35
CA GLY A 252 16.64 24.81 24.24
C GLY A 252 17.66 25.95 24.15
N GLY A 253 17.22 27.20 24.19
CA GLY A 253 18.03 28.39 23.94
C GLY A 253 17.94 28.86 22.48
N SER A 254 18.95 29.59 22.02
CA SER A 254 18.95 30.19 20.68
C SER A 254 19.90 29.50 19.71
N TYR A 255 19.44 29.38 18.46
CA TYR A 255 20.10 28.66 17.37
C TYR A 255 20.45 29.61 16.24
N LEU A 256 21.64 29.46 15.67
CA LEU A 256 22.13 30.30 14.58
C LEU A 256 21.47 29.90 13.26
N LEU A 257 20.74 30.84 12.64
CA LEU A 257 20.26 30.72 11.27
C LEU A 257 21.14 31.54 10.34
N LYS A 258 21.84 30.86 9.44
CA LYS A 258 22.66 31.52 8.41
C LYS A 258 21.76 32.23 7.40
N ASN A 259 22.12 33.47 7.07
CA ASN A 259 21.32 34.32 6.16
C ASN A 259 19.84 34.46 6.59
N GLY A 260 19.52 34.35 7.88
CA GLY A 260 18.15 34.39 8.37
C GLY A 260 17.49 35.77 8.34
N LEU A 261 18.26 36.84 8.12
CA LEU A 261 17.80 38.22 8.05
C LEU A 261 18.20 38.87 6.72
N ALA A 262 17.24 39.49 6.05
CA ALA A 262 17.46 40.34 4.88
C ALA A 262 17.29 41.80 5.25
N CYS A 263 18.22 42.65 4.83
CA CYS A 263 18.16 44.11 4.99
C CYS A 263 18.23 44.77 3.62
N TYR A 264 17.39 45.78 3.36
CA TYR A 264 17.38 46.50 2.09
C TYR A 264 16.78 47.90 2.22
N THR A 265 17.14 48.79 1.29
CA THR A 265 16.51 50.11 1.13
C THR A 265 15.47 50.08 0.00
N ALA A 266 14.76 51.20 -0.22
CA ALA A 266 13.62 51.27 -1.14
C ALA A 266 13.92 50.63 -2.52
N GLY A 267 13.04 49.73 -2.96
CA GLY A 267 13.18 49.00 -4.23
C GLY A 267 14.21 47.86 -4.21
N GLY A 268 14.67 47.43 -3.04
CA GLY A 268 15.62 46.33 -2.90
C GLY A 268 17.09 46.73 -3.04
N ASN A 269 17.38 48.02 -3.00
CA ASN A 269 18.75 48.53 -3.04
C ASN A 269 19.51 48.10 -1.77
N ASP A 270 20.83 47.97 -1.88
CA ASP A 270 21.71 47.56 -0.76
C ASP A 270 21.29 46.24 -0.08
N TYR A 271 20.69 45.33 -0.85
CA TYR A 271 20.25 44.03 -0.36
C TYR A 271 21.40 43.28 0.28
N THR A 272 21.27 42.98 1.57
CA THR A 272 22.29 42.29 2.36
C THR A 272 21.65 41.23 3.22
N LEU A 273 22.35 40.10 3.31
CA LEU A 273 21.99 38.98 4.17
C LEU A 273 22.84 39.00 5.42
N ARG A 274 22.22 38.65 6.54
CA ARG A 274 22.88 38.53 7.83
C ARG A 274 22.39 37.29 8.57
N ASP A 275 23.28 36.75 9.38
CA ASP A 275 22.92 35.69 10.29
C ASP A 275 22.13 36.26 11.46
N CYS A 276 21.14 35.50 11.95
CA CYS A 276 20.38 35.84 13.15
C CYS A 276 20.24 34.61 14.04
N TYR A 277 19.80 34.82 15.27
CA TYR A 277 19.52 33.71 16.20
C TYR A 277 18.04 33.56 16.42
N TRP A 278 17.57 32.31 16.55
CA TRP A 278 16.17 32.00 16.84
C TRP A 278 16.05 31.13 18.08
N SER A 279 15.11 31.44 18.98
CA SER A 279 14.64 30.53 20.03
C SER A 279 13.15 30.26 19.86
N VAL A 280 12.70 29.13 20.40
CA VAL A 280 11.27 28.84 20.56
C VAL A 280 11.03 28.54 22.03
N ASP A 281 10.16 29.32 22.66
CA ASP A 281 9.87 29.23 24.08
C ASP A 281 8.39 28.85 24.28
N ILE A 282 8.13 27.72 24.96
CA ILE A 282 6.76 27.25 25.21
C ILE A 282 6.14 28.06 26.36
N ILE A 283 5.01 28.70 26.11
CA ILE A 283 4.25 29.45 27.11
C ILE A 283 3.24 28.54 27.81
N ARG A 284 2.55 27.71 27.02
CA ARG A 284 1.50 26.81 27.50
C ARG A 284 1.39 25.60 26.59
N ASP A 285 1.26 24.44 27.19
CA ASP A 285 0.89 23.20 26.51
C ASP A 285 -0.08 22.44 27.40
N GLN A 286 -1.33 22.30 26.96
CA GLN A 286 -2.39 21.69 27.75
C GLN A 286 -3.34 20.86 26.90
N THR A 287 -3.62 19.64 27.35
CA THR A 287 -4.59 18.75 26.73
C THR A 287 -5.87 18.66 27.56
N SER A 288 -7.01 18.84 26.92
CA SER A 288 -8.33 18.68 27.55
C SER A 288 -9.40 18.38 26.51
N GLY A 289 -10.16 17.31 26.74
CA GLY A 289 -11.34 16.98 25.93
C GLY A 289 -11.02 16.58 24.49
N GLY A 290 -9.94 15.83 24.26
CA GLY A 290 -9.54 15.38 22.92
C GLY A 290 -8.78 16.42 22.10
N GLN A 291 -8.38 17.54 22.71
CA GLN A 291 -7.70 18.65 22.05
C GLN A 291 -6.50 19.11 22.86
N ARG A 292 -5.40 19.42 22.17
CA ARG A 292 -4.18 20.05 22.69
C ARG A 292 -4.18 21.54 22.33
N GLN A 293 -3.97 22.39 23.32
CA GLN A 293 -3.78 23.83 23.18
C GLN A 293 -2.32 24.16 23.44
N LEU A 294 -1.61 24.59 22.40
CA LEU A 294 -0.20 24.95 22.42
C LEU A 294 -0.04 26.45 22.18
N GLU A 295 0.69 27.13 23.07
CA GLU A 295 1.06 28.53 22.93
C GLU A 295 2.58 28.65 23.09
N PHE A 296 3.24 29.30 22.14
CA PHE A 296 4.68 29.48 22.15
C PHE A 296 5.12 30.78 21.47
N ASN A 297 6.32 31.24 21.80
CA ASN A 297 6.98 32.35 21.14
C ASN A 297 8.11 31.84 20.25
N ALA A 298 8.11 32.21 18.98
CA ALA A 298 9.28 32.15 18.12
C ALA A 298 9.98 33.52 18.16
N VAL A 299 11.19 33.56 18.71
CA VAL A 299 11.93 34.80 18.96
C VAL A 299 13.13 34.87 18.04
N CYS A 300 13.20 35.89 17.19
CA CYS A 300 14.37 36.20 16.39
C CYS A 300 15.17 37.33 17.05
N TYR A 301 16.43 37.05 17.36
CA TYR A 301 17.41 38.03 17.83
C TYR A 301 18.21 38.55 16.64
N LEU A 302 18.00 39.83 16.33
CA LEU A 302 18.64 40.47 15.19
C LEU A 302 20.08 40.85 15.56
N PRO A 303 21.06 40.64 14.66
CA PRO A 303 22.42 41.11 14.85
C PRO A 303 22.48 42.64 14.77
N ASP A 304 23.65 43.23 15.07
CA ASP A 304 23.92 44.65 14.86
C ASP A 304 23.53 45.07 13.43
N LEU A 305 22.49 45.88 13.30
CA LEU A 305 21.93 46.23 12.00
C LEU A 305 22.85 47.20 11.23
N PRO A 306 22.85 47.15 9.88
CA PRO A 306 23.61 48.10 9.10
C PRO A 306 23.11 49.52 9.37
N ILE A 307 24.04 50.46 9.51
CA ILE A 307 23.71 51.89 9.56
C ILE A 307 23.45 52.33 8.13
N PHE A 308 22.19 52.31 7.71
CA PHE A 308 21.79 52.95 6.47
C PHE A 308 21.66 54.46 6.69
N ASN A 309 22.15 55.26 5.74
CA ASN A 309 21.97 56.73 5.77
C ASN A 309 20.54 57.15 5.33
N SER A 310 19.65 56.17 5.15
CA SER A 310 18.26 56.29 4.69
C SER A 310 17.40 55.25 5.39
N THR A 311 16.07 55.39 5.29
CA THR A 311 15.12 54.37 5.75
C THR A 311 15.40 53.02 5.07
N PHE A 312 15.37 51.94 5.85
CA PHE A 312 15.60 50.57 5.41
C PHE A 312 14.51 49.65 5.98
N ALA A 313 14.41 48.46 5.41
CA ALA A 313 13.53 47.38 5.84
C ALA A 313 14.36 46.15 6.26
N THR A 314 13.80 45.38 7.17
CA THR A 314 14.33 44.10 7.64
C THR A 314 13.27 43.02 7.51
N THR A 315 13.63 41.88 6.91
CA THR A 315 12.73 40.74 6.73
C THR A 315 13.34 39.47 7.32
N VAL A 316 12.52 38.74 8.07
CA VAL A 316 12.79 37.41 8.61
C VAL A 316 11.57 36.53 8.29
N THR A 317 11.73 35.21 8.21
CA THR A 317 10.64 34.32 7.79
C THR A 317 10.52 33.10 8.70
N SER A 318 9.28 32.77 9.07
CA SER A 318 8.93 31.54 9.79
C SER A 318 7.52 31.06 9.42
N GLY A 319 7.34 29.75 9.39
CA GLY A 319 6.09 29.08 9.02
C GLY A 319 5.85 27.81 9.83
N LEU A 320 4.57 27.42 9.95
CA LEU A 320 4.18 26.13 10.51
C LEU A 320 4.07 25.10 9.40
N TYR A 321 4.50 23.88 9.66
CA TYR A 321 4.47 22.76 8.71
C TYR A 321 3.98 21.49 9.42
N ASP A 322 3.44 20.55 8.64
CA ASP A 322 3.24 19.17 9.06
C ASP A 322 4.48 18.32 8.72
N TYR A 323 5.03 17.64 9.72
CA TYR A 323 6.18 16.74 9.65
C TYR A 323 5.92 15.55 8.73
N ASN A 324 4.68 15.06 8.72
CA ASN A 324 4.33 13.82 8.04
C ASN A 324 4.12 13.99 6.54
N THR A 325 3.56 15.13 6.11
CA THR A 325 3.23 15.43 4.71
C THR A 325 4.10 16.52 4.10
N GLY A 326 4.83 17.29 4.91
CA GLY A 326 5.57 18.48 4.47
C GLY A 326 4.67 19.68 4.12
N THR A 327 3.37 19.59 4.40
CA THR A 327 2.39 20.62 4.08
C THR A 327 2.63 21.88 4.89
N TRP A 328 2.65 23.03 4.20
CA TRP A 328 2.71 24.34 4.83
C TRP A 328 1.33 24.80 5.34
N LEU A 329 1.27 25.22 6.60
CA LEU A 329 0.11 25.83 7.23
C LEU A 329 0.04 27.32 6.87
N THR A 330 -0.74 27.63 5.83
CA THR A 330 -0.87 28.98 5.26
C THR A 330 -1.68 29.89 6.18
N ASP A 331 -1.07 31.02 6.56
CA ASP A 331 -1.73 32.11 7.29
C ASP A 331 -2.49 32.97 6.26
N THR A 332 -3.82 32.97 6.27
CA THR A 332 -4.60 33.73 5.29
C THR A 332 -4.64 35.23 5.59
N ALA A 333 -4.18 35.64 6.77
CA ALA A 333 -3.97 37.04 7.11
C ALA A 333 -2.57 37.47 6.65
N SER A 334 -2.48 37.74 5.34
CA SER A 334 -1.42 38.53 4.68
C SER A 334 -0.66 39.43 5.66
N TYR A 335 0.67 39.28 5.72
CA TYR A 335 1.77 40.04 6.38
C TYR A 335 1.50 41.36 7.16
N THR A 336 0.37 42.02 6.96
CA THR A 336 -0.24 42.99 7.88
C THR A 336 -0.72 42.32 9.17
N PRO A 337 -0.10 42.61 10.33
CA PRO A 337 -0.55 42.07 11.61
C PRO A 337 -1.96 42.58 11.90
N THR A 338 -2.97 41.73 11.78
CA THR A 338 -4.26 42.03 12.39
C THR A 338 -4.04 42.05 13.89
N ALA A 339 -4.19 43.23 14.48
CA ALA A 339 -4.27 43.41 15.92
C ALA A 339 -5.15 42.29 16.50
N SER A 340 -4.62 41.57 17.50
CA SER A 340 -5.27 40.53 18.29
C SER A 340 -6.81 40.60 18.25
N GLY A 341 -7.44 39.82 17.37
CA GLY A 341 -8.89 39.91 17.13
C GLY A 341 -9.43 39.32 15.81
N GLY A 342 -8.56 38.86 14.90
CA GLY A 342 -8.97 38.11 13.71
C GLY A 342 -9.54 36.72 14.05
N ALA A 343 -10.36 36.17 13.16
CA ALA A 343 -10.71 34.76 13.19
C ALA A 343 -9.42 33.92 13.03
N PRO A 344 -9.34 32.75 13.68
CA PRO A 344 -8.19 31.87 13.50
C PRO A 344 -8.14 31.31 12.08
N ASP A 345 -6.95 30.99 11.61
CA ASP A 345 -6.76 30.15 10.43
C ASP A 345 -7.04 28.69 10.80
N THR A 346 -7.64 27.94 9.88
CA THR A 346 -7.90 26.52 10.06
C THR A 346 -7.41 25.77 8.83
N GLN A 347 -6.62 24.73 9.05
CA GLN A 347 -6.18 23.83 8.00
C GLN A 347 -6.39 22.37 8.41
N THR A 348 -6.84 21.55 7.47
CA THR A 348 -7.02 20.11 7.66
C THR A 348 -5.85 19.35 7.07
N ILE A 349 -5.17 18.54 7.89
CA ILE A 349 -4.10 17.63 7.48
C ILE A 349 -4.65 16.21 7.36
N GLN A 350 -4.33 15.52 6.26
CA GLN A 350 -4.69 14.13 6.02
C GLN A 350 -3.43 13.24 6.13
N TRP A 351 -3.44 12.29 7.05
CA TRP A 351 -2.32 11.38 7.26
C TRP A 351 -2.80 9.98 7.66
N ARG A 352 -2.43 8.96 6.87
CA ARG A 352 -2.75 7.54 7.09
C ARG A 352 -4.24 7.31 7.37
N GLY A 353 -5.10 7.88 6.53
CA GLY A 353 -6.56 7.78 6.65
C GLY A 353 -7.17 8.58 7.82
N SER A 354 -6.36 9.29 8.60
CA SER A 354 -6.80 10.17 9.68
C SER A 354 -6.83 11.62 9.22
N SER A 355 -7.78 12.38 9.76
CA SER A 355 -8.01 13.79 9.43
C SER A 355 -7.81 14.63 10.69
N TYR A 356 -6.93 15.63 10.62
CA TYR A 356 -6.57 16.50 11.74
C TYR A 356 -6.86 17.96 11.40
N ASP A 357 -7.79 18.57 12.12
CA ASP A 357 -8.08 20.01 11.99
C ASP A 357 -7.17 20.82 12.93
N ILE A 358 -6.33 21.67 12.37
CA ILE A 358 -5.40 22.52 13.10
C ILE A 358 -5.89 23.96 13.00
N GLU A 359 -6.23 24.55 14.14
CA GLU A 359 -6.59 25.96 14.27
C GLU A 359 -5.40 26.74 14.82
N PHE A 360 -4.98 27.83 14.17
CA PHE A 360 -3.88 28.65 14.68
C PHE A 360 -4.08 30.15 14.50
N ARG A 361 -3.36 30.91 15.33
CA ARG A 361 -3.25 32.37 15.25
C ARG A 361 -1.82 32.79 15.44
N THR A 362 -1.40 33.81 14.71
CA THR A 362 -0.09 34.42 14.87
C THR A 362 -0.20 35.88 15.29
N THR A 363 0.75 36.36 16.09
CA THR A 363 0.89 37.78 16.43
C THR A 363 2.36 38.13 16.43
N VAL A 364 2.72 39.22 15.74
CA VAL A 364 4.11 39.68 15.63
C VAL A 364 4.29 40.95 16.46
N ASN A 365 5.33 40.95 17.29
CA ASN A 365 5.77 42.12 18.04
C ASN A 365 7.25 42.39 17.76
N TRP A 366 7.60 43.66 17.68
CA TRP A 366 8.97 44.13 17.49
C TRP A 366 9.39 44.96 18.70
N SER A 367 10.51 44.61 19.32
CA SER A 367 11.06 45.32 20.47
C SER A 367 12.53 45.68 20.26
N GLY A 368 12.99 46.70 21.00
CA GLY A 368 14.30 47.31 20.87
C GLY A 368 14.93 47.58 22.22
N THR A 369 16.25 47.40 22.38
CA THR A 369 16.98 47.83 23.58
C THR A 369 17.24 49.33 23.65
N THR A 370 17.23 50.05 22.51
CA THR A 370 17.54 51.49 22.46
C THR A 370 16.70 52.26 21.44
N GLY A 371 15.74 53.09 21.89
CA GLY A 371 14.99 54.01 21.01
C GLY A 371 14.18 53.30 19.92
N ASP A 372 14.27 53.80 18.67
CA ASP A 372 13.53 53.31 17.49
C ASP A 372 14.23 52.13 16.76
N VAL A 373 15.26 51.51 17.35
CA VAL A 373 15.96 50.36 16.75
C VAL A 373 15.39 49.08 17.31
N TYR A 374 14.74 48.28 16.46
CA TYR A 374 14.27 46.95 16.82
C TYR A 374 15.42 45.94 16.72
N ASP A 375 15.69 45.21 17.79
CA ASP A 375 16.71 44.16 17.88
C ASP A 375 16.12 42.78 18.17
N VAL A 376 14.83 42.70 18.49
CA VAL A 376 14.13 41.45 18.74
C VAL A 376 12.76 41.44 18.06
N MET A 377 12.50 40.41 17.26
CA MET A 377 11.18 40.08 16.75
C MET A 377 10.63 38.89 17.54
N THR A 378 9.39 38.98 18.00
CA THR A 378 8.68 37.87 18.64
C THR A 378 7.41 37.59 17.86
N LYS A 379 7.30 36.37 17.33
CA LYS A 379 6.07 35.85 16.74
C LYS A 379 5.45 34.85 17.70
N THR A 380 4.33 35.21 18.29
CA THR A 380 3.56 34.35 19.19
C THR A 380 2.58 33.53 18.38
N TYR A 381 2.54 32.23 18.64
CA TYR A 381 1.61 31.28 18.04
C TYR A 381 0.68 30.74 19.12
N VAL A 382 -0.62 30.68 18.81
CA VAL A 382 -1.63 29.98 19.59
C VAL A 382 -2.26 28.94 18.68
N VAL A 383 -2.09 27.67 19.00
CA VAL A 383 -2.49 26.53 18.17
C VAL A 383 -3.42 25.62 18.96
N THR A 384 -4.51 25.18 18.33
CA THR A 384 -5.41 24.14 18.83
C THR A 384 -5.43 23.01 17.81
N MET A 385 -5.20 21.79 18.26
CA MET A 385 -5.12 20.59 17.43
C MET A 385 -5.63 19.36 18.20
N PRO A 386 -5.97 18.25 17.51
CA PRO A 386 -6.29 16.98 18.17
C PRO A 386 -5.16 16.51 19.09
N GLU A 387 -5.52 15.85 20.20
CA GLU A 387 -4.53 15.43 21.20
C GLU A 387 -3.56 14.33 20.73
N ASP A 388 -3.94 13.61 19.68
CA ASP A 388 -3.19 12.53 19.04
C ASP A 388 -2.37 13.01 17.82
N TYR A 389 -2.41 14.31 17.50
CA TYR A 389 -1.60 14.89 16.45
C TYR A 389 -0.23 15.36 16.97
N HIS A 390 0.83 14.75 16.45
CA HIS A 390 2.22 15.00 16.82
C HIS A 390 3.09 15.51 15.66
N GLY A 391 2.46 15.93 14.56
CA GLY A 391 3.15 16.32 13.33
C GLY A 391 3.56 17.80 13.25
N LEU A 392 3.32 18.61 14.27
CA LEU A 392 3.51 20.06 14.15
C LEU A 392 5.00 20.45 14.20
N VAL A 393 5.45 21.23 13.22
CA VAL A 393 6.82 21.75 13.14
C VAL A 393 6.80 23.25 12.88
N LEU A 394 7.66 24.00 13.56
CA LEU A 394 7.99 25.37 13.16
C LEU A 394 9.28 25.36 12.34
N ALA A 395 9.23 25.92 11.13
CA ALA A 395 10.43 26.22 10.37
C ALA A 395 10.77 27.72 10.47
N VAL A 396 12.05 28.03 10.65
CA VAL A 396 12.60 29.38 10.46
C VAL A 396 13.58 29.34 9.29
N GLU A 397 13.40 30.26 8.35
CA GLU A 397 13.87 30.06 6.98
C GLU A 397 14.93 31.08 6.58
N ALA A 398 16.02 30.61 5.98
CA ALA A 398 17.02 31.48 5.40
C ALA A 398 16.42 32.32 4.28
N GLN A 399 16.87 33.57 4.17
CA GLN A 399 16.41 34.51 3.16
C GLN A 399 17.09 34.22 1.81
N PRO A 400 16.40 34.48 0.68
CA PRO A 400 16.94 34.18 -0.63
C PRO A 400 18.12 35.10 -0.99
N GLY A 401 18.91 34.73 -2.00
CA GLY A 401 20.11 35.48 -2.37
C GLY A 401 19.84 36.88 -2.93
N THR A 402 18.60 37.14 -3.38
CA THR A 402 18.24 38.39 -4.06
C THR A 402 16.93 38.98 -3.55
N TYR A 403 16.81 40.31 -3.64
CA TYR A 403 15.55 41.00 -3.35
C TYR A 403 14.40 40.57 -4.28
N ALA A 404 14.69 40.24 -5.54
CA ALA A 404 13.66 39.80 -6.49
C ALA A 404 13.02 38.48 -6.06
N GLU A 405 13.80 37.56 -5.48
CA GLU A 405 13.29 36.33 -4.88
C GLU A 405 12.57 36.61 -3.56
N LEU A 406 13.09 37.51 -2.72
CA LEU A 406 12.40 37.91 -1.48
C LEU A 406 11.00 38.48 -1.77
N SER A 407 10.89 39.35 -2.78
CA SER A 407 9.60 39.93 -3.19
C SER A 407 8.62 38.88 -3.75
N LYS A 408 9.13 37.80 -4.38
CA LYS A 408 8.29 36.65 -4.73
C LYS A 408 7.84 35.90 -3.47
N ARG A 409 8.74 35.75 -2.49
CA ARG A 409 8.45 35.07 -1.23
C ARG A 409 7.32 35.74 -0.44
N GLU A 410 7.28 37.07 -0.44
CA GLU A 410 6.21 37.85 0.20
C GLU A 410 4.82 37.59 -0.40
N ASN A 411 4.73 36.92 -1.55
CA ASN A 411 3.48 36.51 -2.20
C ASN A 411 3.23 35.00 -2.15
N LEU A 412 3.95 34.24 -1.30
CA LEU A 412 3.83 32.78 -1.24
C LEU A 412 2.41 32.29 -1.00
N ASP A 413 1.63 32.94 -0.13
CA ASP A 413 0.24 32.57 0.16
C ASP A 413 -0.64 32.56 -1.12
N SER A 414 -0.31 33.41 -2.10
CA SER A 414 -1.03 33.49 -3.38
C SER A 414 -0.49 32.55 -4.45
N ILE A 415 0.76 32.08 -4.32
CA ILE A 415 1.46 31.31 -5.34
C ILE A 415 1.51 29.82 -5.00
N CYS A 416 1.51 29.47 -3.71
CA CYS A 416 1.65 28.10 -3.22
C CYS A 416 0.86 27.86 -1.92
N PRO A 417 -0.46 28.16 -1.86
CA PRO A 417 -1.26 27.90 -0.66
C PRO A 417 -1.31 26.40 -0.37
N GLY A 418 -1.00 26.00 0.87
CA GLY A 418 -0.93 24.59 1.26
C GLY A 418 0.13 23.78 0.52
N GLY A 419 1.15 24.44 -0.04
CA GLY A 419 2.23 23.79 -0.76
C GLY A 419 3.08 22.87 0.12
N ASN A 420 3.72 21.89 -0.51
CA ASN A 420 4.75 21.11 0.14
C ASN A 420 6.05 21.92 0.24
N ILE A 421 6.77 21.83 1.36
CA ILE A 421 8.01 22.58 1.62
C ILE A 421 9.07 22.44 0.52
N MET A 422 9.12 21.31 -0.19
CA MET A 422 10.06 21.08 -1.29
C MET A 422 9.66 21.82 -2.58
N ASP A 423 8.39 22.16 -2.72
CA ASP A 423 7.82 22.82 -3.91
C ASP A 423 7.68 24.34 -3.71
N MET A 424 7.99 24.84 -2.51
CA MET A 424 7.84 26.26 -2.19
C MET A 424 8.90 27.10 -2.92
N PRO A 425 8.50 28.01 -3.82
CA PRO A 425 9.46 28.80 -4.56
C PRO A 425 10.25 29.70 -3.62
N THR A 426 11.56 29.80 -3.88
CA THR A 426 12.54 30.61 -3.13
C THR A 426 12.95 30.08 -1.76
N ILE A 427 12.31 29.06 -1.20
CA ILE A 427 12.73 28.41 0.04
C ILE A 427 13.70 27.27 -0.31
N ASP A 428 14.86 27.26 0.35
CA ASP A 428 15.73 26.09 0.37
C ASP A 428 15.55 25.39 1.72
N PRO A 429 14.81 24.27 1.78
CA PRO A 429 14.47 23.61 3.04
C PRO A 429 15.71 23.15 3.82
N TYR A 430 16.80 22.84 3.13
CA TYR A 430 18.03 22.36 3.77
C TYR A 430 18.84 23.46 4.46
N THR A 431 18.42 24.72 4.34
CA THR A 431 19.06 25.87 5.01
C THR A 431 18.26 26.41 6.20
N SER A 432 17.06 25.86 6.42
CA SER A 432 16.16 26.24 7.51
C SER A 432 16.55 25.55 8.82
N LEU A 433 16.06 26.10 9.94
CA LEU A 433 16.03 25.37 11.20
C LEU A 433 14.61 24.92 11.48
N TYR A 434 14.48 23.68 11.95
CA TYR A 434 13.20 23.06 12.29
C TYR A 434 13.12 22.80 13.78
N PHE A 435 12.02 23.24 14.39
CA PHE A 435 11.69 23.03 15.80
C PHE A 435 10.50 22.08 15.90
N ASP A 436 10.69 21.02 16.68
CA ASP A 436 9.64 20.06 17.02
C ASP A 436 8.61 20.69 17.96
N LEU A 437 7.33 20.61 17.59
CA LEU A 437 6.19 21.03 18.41
C LEU A 437 5.22 19.86 18.69
N GLY A 438 5.58 18.64 18.29
CA GLY A 438 4.81 17.41 18.43
C GLY A 438 4.51 17.00 19.86
#